data_AF-A0A7C5J7C6-F1
#
_entry.id   AF-A0A7C5J7C6-F1
#
_cell.length_a   1.000
_cell.length_b   1.000
_cell.length_c   1.000
_cell.angle_alpha   90.00
_cell.angle_beta   90.00
_cell.angle_gamma   90.00
#
_symmetry.space_group_name_H-M   'P 1'
#
loop_
_entity.id
_entity.type
_entity.pdbx_description
1 polymer ?
#
loop_
_entity_poly.entity_id
_entity_poly.type
_entity_poly.pdbx_seq_one_letter_code
_entity_poly.pdbx_strand_id
1 'polypeptide(L)'
;MSERFFRCAHCGLPHDGHLRVCPTTGLRIEHHQRTKKRERQPRLRKHRSEQAKMIGRVIDDKYRIIEAIGEGGMSSIYEAEHLGLDRRVA
;
A
#
# COMPACT_ATOMS: atom_id res chain seq x y z
N MET A 1 -1.52 -35.52 3.06
CA MET A 1 -2.83 -34.90 2.74
C MET A 1 -3.01 -33.75 3.71
N SER A 2 -3.05 -32.50 3.24
CA SER A 2 -3.03 -31.32 4.12
C SER A 2 -4.44 -30.97 4.56
N GLU A 3 -4.89 -31.53 5.68
CA GLU A 3 -6.18 -31.21 6.28
C GLU A 3 -6.17 -29.76 6.78
N ARG A 4 -7.06 -28.94 6.23
CA ARG A 4 -7.11 -27.51 6.50
C ARG A 4 -8.32 -27.22 7.35
N PHE A 5 -8.10 -26.89 8.61
CA PHE A 5 -9.18 -26.58 9.55
C PHE A 5 -9.47 -25.07 9.56
N PHE A 6 -10.74 -24.70 9.57
CA PHE A 6 -11.19 -23.32 9.81
C PHE A 6 -12.09 -23.27 11.05
N ARG A 7 -11.99 -22.18 11.80
CA ARG A 7 -12.87 -21.93 12.94
C ARG A 7 -14.19 -21.38 12.43
N CYS A 8 -15.28 -22.03 12.80
CA CYS A 8 -16.62 -21.54 12.48
C CYS A 8 -16.96 -20.31 13.33
N ALA A 9 -17.44 -19.23 12.71
CA ALA A 9 -17.88 -18.03 13.42
C ALA A 9 -19.18 -18.24 14.23
N HIS A 10 -19.95 -19.30 13.94
CA HIS A 10 -21.23 -19.57 14.59
C HIS A 10 -21.10 -20.41 15.87
N CYS A 11 -20.30 -21.47 15.86
CA CYS A 11 -20.14 -22.36 17.02
C CYS A 11 -18.78 -22.25 17.72
N GLY A 12 -17.80 -21.55 17.12
CA GLY A 12 -16.46 -21.38 17.67
C GLY A 12 -15.53 -22.60 17.54
N LEU A 13 -16.06 -23.77 17.14
CA LEU A 13 -15.28 -25.00 16.99
C LEU A 13 -14.52 -25.04 15.64
N PRO A 14 -13.34 -25.70 15.59
CA PRO A 14 -12.65 -25.98 14.34
C PRO A 14 -13.36 -27.08 13.55
N HIS A 15 -13.57 -26.85 12.26
CA HIS A 15 -14.14 -27.81 11.33
C HIS A 15 -13.25 -27.96 10.10
N ASP A 16 -13.40 -29.07 9.39
CA ASP A 16 -12.72 -29.29 8.12
C ASP A 16 -13.10 -28.20 7.11
N GLY A 17 -12.12 -27.68 6.38
CA GLY A 17 -12.29 -26.55 5.50
C GLY A 17 -13.08 -26.83 4.22
N HIS A 18 -13.41 -28.09 3.94
CA HIS A 18 -14.35 -28.46 2.88
C HIS A 18 -15.82 -28.41 3.33
N LEU A 19 -16.10 -28.34 4.64
CA LEU A 19 -17.47 -28.25 5.15
C LEU A 19 -18.04 -26.86 4.91
N ARG A 20 -19.09 -26.78 4.09
CA ARG A 20 -19.84 -25.53 3.82
C ARG A 20 -20.93 -25.25 4.86
N VAL A 21 -21.24 -26.22 5.70
CA VAL A 21 -22.29 -26.18 6.71
C VAL A 21 -21.71 -26.67 8.03
N CYS A 22 -22.01 -25.96 9.11
CA CYS A 22 -21.56 -26.30 10.45
C CYS A 22 -22.32 -27.54 10.93
N PRO A 23 -21.62 -28.64 11.28
CA PRO A 23 -22.28 -29.85 11.76
C PRO A 23 -22.97 -29.66 13.13
N THR A 24 -22.54 -28.67 13.92
CA THR A 24 -23.12 -28.38 15.24
C THR A 24 -24.37 -27.50 15.18
N THR A 25 -24.40 -26.52 14.26
CA THR A 25 -25.48 -25.51 14.23
C THR A 25 -26.37 -25.62 13.00
N GLY A 26 -25.98 -26.40 11.98
CA GLY A 26 -26.68 -26.47 10.69
C GLY A 26 -26.58 -25.20 9.83
N LEU A 27 -25.94 -24.14 10.34
CA LEU A 27 -25.75 -22.87 9.63
C LEU A 27 -24.60 -22.98 8.63
N ARG A 28 -24.69 -22.21 7.54
CA ARG A 28 -23.61 -22.15 6.54
C ARG A 28 -22.35 -21.54 7.18
N ILE A 29 -21.21 -22.20 7.02
CA ILE A 29 -19.92 -21.65 7.46
C ILE A 29 -19.51 -20.62 6.40
N GLU A 30 -19.79 -19.35 6.64
CA GLU A 30 -19.20 -18.28 5.83
C GLU A 30 -17.69 -18.30 6.06
N HIS A 31 -16.98 -18.92 5.12
CA HIS A 31 -15.55 -18.82 5.05
C HIS A 31 -15.27 -17.35 4.75
N HIS A 32 -14.94 -16.59 5.79
CA HIS A 32 -14.41 -15.25 5.70
C HIS A 32 -13.06 -15.39 5.02
N GLN A 33 -13.10 -15.65 3.70
CA GLN A 33 -12.00 -15.45 2.82
C GLN A 33 -11.52 -14.08 3.23
N ARG A 34 -10.27 -14.02 3.66
CA ARG A 34 -9.52 -12.79 3.70
C ARG A 34 -9.59 -12.20 2.29
N THR A 35 -10.70 -11.53 1.99
CA THR A 35 -10.76 -10.22 1.39
C THR A 35 -10.07 -9.25 2.36
N LYS A 36 -8.84 -9.60 2.80
CA LYS A 36 -7.72 -8.81 2.38
C LYS A 36 -7.87 -8.63 0.86
N LYS A 37 -8.75 -7.69 0.47
CA LYS A 37 -8.30 -6.39 0.01
C LYS A 37 -6.92 -6.23 0.61
N ARG A 38 -5.92 -6.80 -0.06
CA ARG A 38 -4.66 -6.12 -0.20
C ARG A 38 -5.13 -4.79 -0.75
N GLU A 39 -5.50 -3.90 0.14
CA GLU A 39 -4.89 -2.62 0.29
C GLU A 39 -3.39 -2.79 -0.03
N ARG A 40 -3.07 -3.04 -1.31
CA ARG A 40 -2.29 -2.09 -2.07
C ARG A 40 -3.05 -0.78 -1.89
N GLN A 41 -2.92 -0.18 -0.71
CA GLN A 41 -3.22 1.21 -0.51
C GLN A 41 -2.55 1.91 -1.68
N PRO A 42 -3.19 2.93 -2.26
CA PRO A 42 -2.69 3.59 -3.45
C PRO A 42 -1.48 4.44 -3.06
N ARG A 43 -0.37 3.79 -2.68
CA ARG A 43 0.93 4.42 -2.43
C ARG A 43 1.28 5.29 -3.63
N LEU A 44 0.98 4.79 -4.83
CA LEU A 44 1.16 5.50 -6.09
C LEU A 44 0.39 6.84 -6.15
N ARG A 45 -0.86 6.91 -5.64
CA ARG A 45 -1.62 8.18 -5.63
C ARG A 45 -1.08 9.14 -4.57
N LYS A 46 -0.70 8.65 -3.39
CA LYS A 46 -0.08 9.49 -2.34
C LYS A 46 1.28 10.04 -2.80
N HIS A 47 2.17 9.19 -3.30
CA HIS A 47 3.51 9.59 -3.75
C HIS A 47 3.48 10.66 -4.82
N ARG A 48 2.65 10.48 -5.86
CA ARG A 48 2.52 11.50 -6.92
C ARG A 48 1.98 12.83 -6.41
N SER A 49 1.07 12.80 -5.43
CA SER A 49 0.55 14.02 -4.80
C SER A 49 1.58 14.71 -3.89
N GLU A 50 2.50 13.97 -3.28
CA GLU A 50 3.59 14.54 -2.49
C GLU A 50 4.69 15.11 -3.40
N GLN A 51 5.03 14.41 -4.50
CA GLN A 51 5.94 14.92 -5.53
C GLN A 51 5.44 16.24 -6.12
N ALA A 52 4.14 16.33 -6.45
CA ALA A 52 3.55 17.57 -6.97
C ALA A 52 3.61 18.75 -5.99
N LYS A 53 3.62 18.51 -4.67
CA LYS A 53 3.77 19.57 -3.66
C LYS A 53 5.20 20.07 -3.52
N MET A 54 6.18 19.29 -3.95
CA MET A 54 7.60 19.65 -3.87
C MET A 54 8.03 20.48 -5.08
N ILE A 55 7.38 20.33 -6.23
CA ILE A 55 7.66 21.15 -7.42
C ILE A 55 7.43 22.64 -7.11
N GLY A 56 8.42 23.47 -7.44
CA GLY A 56 8.43 24.91 -7.17
C GLY A 56 8.89 25.31 -5.76
N ARG A 57 9.07 24.37 -4.83
CA ARG A 57 9.68 24.68 -3.52
C ARG A 57 11.17 24.96 -3.67
N VAL A 58 11.66 25.87 -2.82
CA VAL A 58 13.09 26.12 -2.64
C VAL A 58 13.55 25.40 -1.37
N ILE A 59 14.56 24.54 -1.49
CA ILE A 59 15.21 23.85 -0.37
C ILE A 59 16.50 24.60 -0.03
N ASP A 60 16.69 24.87 1.27
CA ASP A 60 17.90 25.48 1.82
C ASP A 60 18.25 26.84 1.16
N ASP A 61 17.21 27.56 0.71
CA ASP A 61 17.27 28.82 -0.06
C ASP A 61 18.15 28.79 -1.32
N LYS A 62 18.55 27.59 -1.76
CA LYS A 62 19.54 27.38 -2.81
C LYS A 62 19.01 26.56 -3.97
N TYR A 63 18.13 25.59 -3.72
CA TYR A 63 17.69 24.64 -4.73
C TYR A 63 16.20 24.75 -5.00
N ARG A 64 15.81 25.29 -6.16
CA ARG A 64 14.41 25.33 -6.59
C ARG A 64 14.08 24.04 -7.34
N ILE A 65 13.12 23.27 -6.85
CA ILE A 65 12.68 22.04 -7.52
C ILE A 65 11.89 22.38 -8.79
N ILE A 66 12.30 21.80 -9.92
CA ILE A 66 11.69 21.97 -11.25
C ILE A 66 10.72 20.82 -11.54
N GLU A 67 11.18 19.57 -11.42
CA GLU A 67 10.37 18.39 -11.73
C GLU A 67 10.83 17.13 -10.99
N ALA A 68 10.00 16.08 -10.98
CA ALA A 68 10.35 14.78 -10.40
C ALA A 68 10.90 13.84 -11.47
N ILE A 69 12.12 13.34 -11.27
CA ILE A 69 12.82 12.48 -12.24
C ILE A 69 12.56 10.99 -11.95
N GLY A 70 12.40 10.61 -10.68
CA GLY A 70 12.20 9.20 -10.34
C GLY A 70 11.88 8.95 -8.87
N GLU A 71 11.42 7.73 -8.59
CA GLU A 71 11.09 7.27 -7.25
C GLU A 71 11.75 5.92 -6.93
N GLY A 72 12.30 5.82 -5.73
CA GLY A 72 12.86 4.60 -5.16
C GLY A 72 12.07 4.20 -3.92
N GLY A 73 12.37 3.03 -3.34
CA GLY A 73 11.57 2.45 -2.25
C GLY A 73 11.29 3.38 -1.06
N MET A 74 12.21 4.30 -0.75
CA MET A 74 12.04 5.32 0.31
C MET A 74 12.35 6.75 -0.18
N SER A 75 12.66 6.94 -1.46
CA SER A 75 13.24 8.18 -1.97
C SER A 75 12.50 8.70 -3.20
N SER A 76 12.62 10.00 -3.45
CA SER A 76 12.18 10.65 -4.68
C SER A 76 13.28 11.59 -5.16
N ILE A 77 13.61 11.48 -6.43
CA ILE A 77 14.67 12.22 -7.10
C ILE A 77 14.01 13.33 -7.91
N TYR A 78 14.55 14.54 -7.81
CA TYR A 78 13.99 15.72 -8.44
C TYR A 78 15.06 16.48 -9.19
N GLU A 79 14.69 17.03 -10.35
CA GLU A 79 15.49 18.07 -10.99
C GLU A 79 15.31 19.36 -10.20
N ALA A 80 16.41 20.02 -9.88
CA ALA A 80 16.40 21.32 -9.23
C ALA A 80 17.36 22.30 -9.90
N GLU A 81 17.03 23.57 -9.81
CA GLU A 81 17.87 24.70 -10.20
C GLU A 81 18.61 25.22 -8.97
N HIS A 82 19.94 25.31 -9.04
CA HIS A 82 20.71 25.96 -7.98
C HIS A 82 20.77 27.48 -8.22
N LEU A 83 20.02 28.24 -7.42
CA LEU A 83 19.82 29.69 -7.57
C LEU A 83 21.11 30.52 -7.44
N GLY A 84 22.14 30.00 -6.77
CA GLY A 84 23.43 30.68 -6.62
C GLY A 84 24.43 30.43 -7.76
N LEU A 85 24.23 29.40 -8.58
CA LEU A 85 25.14 29.01 -9.67
C LEU A 85 24.46 28.91 -11.04
N ASP A 86 23.15 29.18 -11.12
CA ASP A 86 22.32 29.09 -12.33
C ASP A 86 22.50 27.76 -13.09
N ARG A 87 22.64 26.65 -12.35
CA ARG A 87 22.90 25.32 -12.91
C ARG A 87 21.91 24.29 -12.39
N ARG A 88 21.52 23.37 -13.28
CA ARG A 88 20.60 22.26 -12.98
C ARG A 88 21.30 21.07 -12.33
N VAL A 89 20.67 20.49 -11.31
CA VAL A 89 21.15 19.36 -10.50
C VAL A 89 20.03 18.31 -10.32
N ALA A 90 20.39 17.05 -10.09
CA ALA A 90 19.48 15.90 -9.95
C ALA A 90 19.87 15.03 -8.74
#